data_AF-A0A7J8T2C7-F1
#
_entry.id   AF-A0A7J8T2C7-F1
#
_cell.length_a   1.000
_cell.length_b   1.000
_cell.length_c   1.000
_cell.angle_alpha   90.00
_cell.angle_beta   90.00
_cell.angle_gamma   90.00
#
_symmetry.space_group_name_H-M   'P 1'
#
loop_
_entity.id
_entity.type
_entity.pdbx_description
1 polymer ?
#
loop_
_entity_poly.entity_id
_entity_poly.type
_entity_poly.pdbx_seq_one_letter_code
_entity_poly.pdbx_strand_id
1 'polypeptide(L)'
;MNLRKIQRKVGSKMNVNVNITRCRRVEKMVKNKLAGNFVEEFAMLWDYADELRQKNLRSTIKMAVNRVIPESPPHFKPILGLDGCFLKGPSKGEMLSTCERDGNNQMYPIA
;
A
#
# COMPACT_ATOMS: atom_id res chain seq x y z
N MET A 1 -19.77 -7.09 4.01
CA MET A 1 -20.42 -7.56 5.26
C MET A 1 -21.94 -7.58 5.05
N ASN A 2 -22.68 -8.55 5.60
CA ASN A 2 -24.14 -8.61 5.41
C ASN A 2 -24.86 -7.67 6.41
N LEU A 3 -25.61 -6.68 5.91
CA LEU A 3 -26.28 -5.63 6.69
C LEU A 3 -27.24 -6.18 7.76
N ARG A 4 -27.95 -7.28 7.49
CA ARG A 4 -28.87 -7.90 8.47
C ARG A 4 -28.11 -8.50 9.65
N LYS A 5 -26.89 -9.03 9.42
CA LYS A 5 -26.04 -9.52 10.50
C LYS A 5 -25.59 -8.38 11.42
N ILE A 6 -25.26 -7.22 10.86
CA ILE A 6 -24.89 -6.01 11.63
C ILE A 6 -26.08 -5.55 12.47
N GLN A 7 -27.25 -5.39 11.85
CA GLN A 7 -28.47 -4.96 12.52
C GLN A 7 -28.82 -5.87 13.71
N ARG A 8 -28.80 -7.19 13.51
CA ARG A 8 -29.06 -8.17 14.57
C ARG A 8 -28.05 -8.07 15.71
N LYS A 9 -26.76 -7.88 15.39
CA LYS A 9 -25.68 -7.78 16.38
C LYS A 9 -25.79 -6.51 17.22
N VAL A 10 -26.19 -5.39 16.62
CA VAL A 10 -26.45 -4.13 17.33
C VAL A 10 -27.71 -4.26 18.18
N GLY A 11 -28.78 -4.86 17.64
CA GLY A 11 -30.01 -5.13 18.37
C GLY A 11 -29.78 -5.99 19.62
N SER A 12 -28.99 -7.06 19.51
CA SER A 12 -28.72 -7.95 20.64
C SER A 12 -27.76 -7.36 21.68
N LYS A 13 -26.76 -6.57 21.26
CA LYS A 13 -25.76 -5.99 22.18
C LYS A 13 -26.22 -4.70 22.85
N MET A 14 -26.87 -3.83 22.10
CA MET A 14 -27.24 -2.49 22.53
C MET A 14 -28.72 -2.40 22.92
N ASN A 15 -29.50 -3.47 22.72
CA ASN A 15 -30.94 -3.53 22.98
C ASN A 15 -31.75 -2.44 22.27
N VAL A 16 -31.29 -2.01 21.09
CA VAL A 16 -31.90 -0.94 20.29
C VAL A 16 -32.25 -1.47 18.90
N ASN A 17 -33.49 -1.23 18.45
CA ASN A 17 -33.88 -1.56 17.08
C ASN A 17 -33.32 -0.50 16.11
N VAL A 18 -32.52 -0.94 15.13
CA VAL A 18 -31.86 -0.05 14.17
C VAL A 18 -32.37 -0.35 12.77
N ASN A 19 -32.75 0.68 12.01
CA ASN A 19 -33.14 0.51 10.61
C ASN A 19 -31.93 0.13 9.73
N ILE A 20 -32.12 -0.77 8.76
CA ILE A 20 -31.12 -1.16 7.75
C ILE A 20 -30.50 0.07 7.07
N THR A 21 -31.25 1.14 6.82
CA THR A 21 -30.73 2.37 6.18
C THR A 21 -29.69 3.07 7.05
N ARG A 22 -29.83 3.02 8.39
CA ARG A 22 -28.79 3.50 9.33
C ARG A 22 -27.57 2.59 9.28
N CYS A 23 -27.75 1.26 9.26
CA CYS A 23 -26.63 0.33 9.13
C CYS A 23 -25.83 0.57 7.84
N ARG A 24 -26.50 0.83 6.71
CA ARG A 24 -25.85 1.21 5.45
C ARG A 24 -25.05 2.50 5.55
N ARG A 25 -25.61 3.55 6.16
CA ARG A 25 -24.90 4.84 6.33
C ARG A 25 -23.66 4.68 7.18
N VAL A 26 -23.75 3.92 8.27
CA VAL A 26 -22.58 3.61 9.13
C VAL A 26 -21.55 2.79 8.37
N GLU A 27 -21.97 1.75 7.63
CA GLU A 27 -21.05 0.97 6.80
C GLU A 27 -20.35 1.86 5.76
N LYS A 28 -21.07 2.80 5.14
CA LYS A 28 -20.49 3.78 4.22
C LYS A 28 -19.49 4.71 4.92
N MET A 29 -19.81 5.24 6.09
CA MET A 29 -18.88 6.08 6.86
C MET A 29 -17.63 5.31 7.29
N VAL A 30 -17.80 4.07 7.76
CA VAL A 30 -16.68 3.19 8.15
C VAL A 30 -15.84 2.85 6.94
N LYS A 31 -16.45 2.52 5.80
CA LYS A 31 -15.72 2.31 4.53
C LYS A 31 -14.99 3.56 4.09
N ASN A 32 -15.60 4.74 4.16
CA ASN A 32 -14.93 5.99 3.80
C ASN A 32 -13.78 6.34 4.75
N LYS A 33 -13.87 5.97 6.04
CA LYS A 33 -12.78 6.11 7.01
C LYS A 33 -11.67 5.06 6.84
N LEU A 34 -12.03 3.82 6.51
CA LEU A 34 -11.09 2.71 6.23
C LEU A 34 -10.37 2.92 4.90
N ALA A 35 -11.10 3.37 3.88
CA ALA A 35 -10.57 3.93 2.66
C ALA A 35 -9.98 5.33 2.89
N GLY A 36 -9.70 5.70 4.16
CA GLY A 36 -9.19 7.00 4.56
C GLY A 36 -8.01 7.43 3.71
N ASN A 37 -7.79 8.74 3.68
CA ASN A 37 -6.77 9.51 2.96
C ASN A 37 -5.67 8.71 2.24
N PHE A 38 -6.07 7.96 1.19
CA PHE A 38 -5.15 7.50 0.16
C PHE A 38 -4.27 8.65 -0.31
N VAL A 39 -4.82 9.87 -0.33
CA VAL A 39 -4.10 11.10 -0.64
C VAL A 39 -2.90 11.33 0.29
N GLU A 40 -3.05 11.17 1.61
CA GLU A 40 -1.94 11.39 2.56
C GLU A 40 -0.97 10.20 2.60
N GLU A 41 -1.48 8.96 2.60
CA GLU A 41 -0.63 7.77 2.57
C GLU A 41 0.19 7.67 1.26
N PHE A 42 -0.37 8.12 0.13
CA PHE A 42 0.34 8.19 -1.14
C PHE A 42 1.23 9.43 -1.29
N ALA A 43 0.96 10.52 -0.56
CA ALA A 43 1.90 11.64 -0.47
C ALA A 43 3.21 11.18 0.19
N MET A 44 3.14 10.33 1.22
CA MET A 44 4.31 9.76 1.88
C MET A 44 5.22 8.94 0.95
N LEU A 45 4.69 8.32 -0.11
CA LEU A 45 5.52 7.60 -1.09
C LEU A 45 6.43 8.53 -1.89
N TRP A 46 5.98 9.76 -2.19
CA TRP A 46 6.81 10.76 -2.85
C TRP A 46 7.90 11.29 -1.92
N ASP A 47 7.55 11.59 -0.67
CA ASP A 47 8.52 12.01 0.35
C ASP A 47 9.57 10.92 0.59
N TYR A 48 9.14 9.65 0.65
CA TYR A 48 10.03 8.50 0.78
C TYR A 48 10.95 8.34 -0.44
N ALA A 49 10.42 8.49 -1.65
CA ALA A 49 11.23 8.44 -2.87
C ALA A 49 12.26 9.57 -2.90
N ASP A 50 11.92 10.76 -2.40
CA ASP A 50 12.85 11.89 -2.32
C ASP A 50 13.92 11.67 -1.25
N GLU A 51 13.56 11.18 -0.07
CA GLU A 51 14.51 10.82 0.99
C GLU A 51 15.54 9.79 0.49
N LEU A 52 15.10 8.78 -0.26
CA LEU A 52 15.98 7.77 -0.85
C LEU A 52 16.92 8.37 -1.91
N ARG A 53 16.47 9.35 -2.71
CA ARG A 53 17.33 10.07 -3.67
C ARG A 53 18.39 10.89 -2.97
N GLN A 54 18.04 11.54 -1.85
CA GLN A 54 18.98 12.34 -1.07
C GLN A 54 20.03 11.48 -0.39
N LYS A 55 19.64 10.37 0.23
CA LYS A 55 20.56 9.47 0.94
C LYS A 55 21.48 8.67 0.00
N ASN A 56 21.00 8.35 -1.21
CA ASN A 56 21.74 7.54 -2.18
C ASN A 56 21.92 8.30 -3.50
N LEU A 57 22.81 9.30 -3.50
CA LEU A 57 23.03 10.26 -4.59
C LEU A 57 23.39 9.65 -5.97
N ARG A 58 23.71 8.35 -6.04
CA ARG A 58 24.07 7.62 -7.27
C ARG A 58 23.04 6.55 -7.66
N SER A 59 22.04 6.30 -6.83
CA SER A 59 21.02 5.30 -7.10
C SER A 59 19.91 5.89 -7.97
N THR A 60 19.39 5.09 -8.89
CA THR A 60 18.26 5.50 -9.74
C THR A 60 16.97 5.02 -9.13
N ILE A 61 16.08 5.95 -8.76
CA ILE A 61 14.79 5.62 -8.15
C ILE A 61 13.66 6.04 -9.09
N LYS A 62 12.96 5.04 -9.63
CA LYS A 62 11.80 5.21 -10.51
C LYS A 62 10.55 4.78 -9.77
N MET A 63 9.63 5.72 -9.57
CA MET A 63 8.31 5.40 -9.03
C MET A 63 7.32 5.29 -10.18
N ALA A 64 6.76 4.10 -10.36
CA ALA A 64 5.75 3.83 -11.39
C ALA A 64 4.36 3.81 -10.75
N VAL A 65 3.48 4.67 -11.25
CA VAL A 65 2.10 4.77 -10.79
C VAL A 65 1.18 4.44 -11.96
N ASN A 66 0.24 3.53 -11.76
CA ASN A 66 -0.79 3.25 -12.75
C ASN A 66 -2.07 3.99 -12.37
N ARG A 67 -2.60 4.80 -13.29
CA ARG A 67 -3.90 5.46 -13.13
C ARG A 67 -4.78 5.04 -14.28
N VAL A 68 -5.96 4.49 -13.98
CA VAL A 68 -6.96 4.14 -15.02
C VAL A 68 -7.55 5.42 -15.63
N ILE A 69 -7.70 6.46 -14.80
CA ILE A 69 -8.23 7.80 -15.14
C ILE A 69 -7.45 8.85 -14.31
N PRO A 70 -7.15 10.07 -14.78
CA PRO A 70 -6.32 11.04 -14.03
C PRO A 70 -6.81 11.36 -12.62
N GLU A 71 -8.12 11.40 -12.42
CA GLU A 71 -8.80 11.68 -11.14
C GLU A 71 -8.97 10.42 -10.28
N SER A 72 -8.71 9.23 -10.83
CA SER A 72 -8.79 7.98 -10.07
C SER A 72 -7.63 7.85 -9.08
N PRO A 73 -7.86 7.21 -7.91
CA PRO A 73 -6.78 6.93 -6.98
C PRO A 73 -5.66 6.13 -7.65
N PRO A 74 -4.38 6.52 -7.46
CA PRO A 74 -3.25 5.81 -8.04
C PRO A 74 -3.15 4.37 -7.53
N HIS A 75 -2.98 3.42 -8.46
CA HIS A 75 -2.55 2.06 -8.14
C HIS A 75 -1.04 1.97 -8.24
N PHE A 76 -0.39 1.63 -7.12
CA PHE A 76 1.05 1.41 -7.07
C PHE A 76 1.36 -0.05 -7.35
N LYS A 77 2.44 -0.29 -8.10
CA LYS A 77 2.98 -1.64 -8.30
C LYS A 77 3.79 -2.05 -7.06
N PRO A 78 4.00 -3.36 -6.84
CA PRO A 78 4.87 -3.86 -5.78
C PRO A 78 6.24 -3.18 -5.81
N ILE A 79 6.82 -2.92 -4.63
CA ILE A 79 8.14 -2.30 -4.50
C ILE A 79 9.19 -3.39 -4.75
N LEU A 80 9.92 -3.25 -5.85
CA LEU A 80 11.08 -4.07 -6.19
C LEU A 80 12.34 -3.22 -6.06
N GLY A 81 13.22 -3.58 -5.13
CA GLY A 81 14.57 -3.07 -5.02
C GLY A 81 15.50 -3.92 -5.87
N LEU A 82 16.32 -3.29 -6.71
CA LEU A 82 17.41 -3.93 -7.43
C LEU A 82 18.72 -3.34 -6.90
N ASP A 83 19.61 -4.20 -6.43
CA ASP A 83 20.96 -3.81 -6.01
C ASP A 83 22.00 -4.59 -6.82
N GLY A 84 23.21 -4.03 -6.94
CA GLY A 84 24.27 -4.59 -7.77
C GLY A 84 25.63 -4.45 -7.10
N CYS A 85 26.43 -5.51 -7.12
CA CYS A 85 27.81 -5.45 -6.66
C CYS A 85 28.79 -6.09 -7.65
N PHE A 86 29.98 -5.50 -7.77
CA PHE A 86 31.04 -6.06 -8.62
C PHE A 86 31.71 -7.24 -7.92
N LEU A 87 31.75 -8.38 -8.60
CA LEU A 87 32.43 -9.57 -8.10
C LEU A 87 33.95 -9.38 -8.17
N LYS A 88 34.61 -9.62 -7.04
CA LYS A 88 36.08 -9.69 -6.96
C LYS A 88 36.48 -11.16 -6.87
N GLY A 89 36.97 -11.72 -7.97
CA GLY A 89 37.37 -13.12 -8.05
C GLY A 89 37.78 -13.54 -9.46
N PRO A 90 38.06 -14.84 -9.69
CA PRO A 90 38.39 -15.38 -11.01
C PRO A 90 37.28 -15.10 -12.04
N SER A 91 36.03 -15.17 -11.59
CA SER A 91 34.86 -14.77 -12.36
C SER A 91 34.65 -13.25 -12.21
N LYS A 92 34.98 -12.51 -13.26
CA LYS A 92 34.69 -11.07 -13.34
C LYS A 92 33.23 -10.86 -13.74
N GLY A 93 32.55 -9.90 -13.13
CA GLY A 93 31.16 -9.57 -13.46
C GLY A 93 30.48 -8.70 -12.42
N GLU A 94 29.20 -8.43 -12.64
CA GLU A 94 28.29 -7.75 -11.71
C GLU A 94 27.24 -8.76 -11.24
N MET A 95 27.06 -8.87 -9.93
CA MET A 95 26.00 -9.65 -9.32
C MET A 95 24.85 -8.71 -9.00
N LEU A 96 23.70 -8.94 -9.60
CA LEU A 96 22.47 -8.21 -9.29
C LEU A 96 21.65 -9.04 -8.30
N SER A 97 21.10 -8.40 -7.27
CA SER A 97 20.10 -8.99 -6.39
C SER A 97 18.80 -8.18 -6.46
N THR A 98 17.69 -8.90 -6.40
CA THR A 98 16.35 -8.30 -6.34
C THR A 98 15.73 -8.59 -4.99
N CYS A 99 15.25 -7.56 -4.30
CA CYS A 99 14.47 -7.67 -3.07
C CYS A 99 13.07 -7.10 -3.30
N GLU A 100 12.02 -7.77 -2.81
CA GLU A 100 10.66 -7.24 -2.82
C GLU A 100 10.17 -6.96 -1.40
N ARG A 101 9.20 -6.07 -1.29
CA ARG A 101 8.46 -5.82 -0.05
C ARG A 101 7.01 -6.30 -0.15
N ASP A 102 6.57 -7.13 0.80
CA ASP A 102 5.17 -7.60 0.85
C ASP A 102 4.22 -6.62 1.55
N GLY A 103 2.93 -6.99 1.59
CA GLY A 103 1.89 -6.27 2.31
C GLY A 103 2.04 -6.27 3.84
N ASN A 104 2.96 -7.06 4.41
CA ASN A 104 3.32 -7.02 5.83
C ASN A 104 4.56 -6.15 6.07
N ASN A 105 4.99 -5.38 5.07
CA ASN A 105 6.11 -4.46 5.14
C ASN A 105 7.47 -5.17 5.32
N GLN A 106 7.54 -6.48 5.06
CA GLN A 106 8.74 -7.31 5.15
C GLN A 106 9.49 -7.33 3.81
N MET A 107 10.82 -7.35 3.85
CA MET A 107 11.66 -7.48 2.65
C MET A 107 12.18 -8.91 2.50
N TYR A 108 12.13 -9.45 1.29
CA TYR A 108 12.65 -10.78 0.98
C TYR A 108 13.40 -10.79 -0.36
N PRO A 109 14.49 -11.57 -0.46
CA PRO A 109 15.20 -11.76 -1.72
C PRO A 109 14.33 -12.56 -2.70
N ILE A 110 14.28 -12.12 -3.95
CA ILE A 110 13.60 -12.80 -5.05
C ILE A 110 14.60 -13.56 -5.93
N ALA A 111 15.71 -12.90 -6.28
CA ALA A 111 16.72 -13.39 -7.23
C ALA A 111 18.08 -12.80 -6.90
#